data_AF-A0A498KXP5-F1
#
_entry.id   AF-A0A498KXP5-F1
#
_cell.length_a   1.000
_cell.length_b   1.000
_cell.length_c   1.000
_cell.angle_alpha   90.00
_cell.angle_beta   90.00
_cell.angle_gamma   90.00
#
_symmetry.space_group_name_H-M   'P 1'
#
loop_
_entity.id
_entity.type
_entity.pdbx_description
1 polymer ?
#
loop_
_entity_poly.entity_id
_entity_poly.type
_entity_poly.pdbx_seq_one_letter_code
_entity_poly.pdbx_strand_id
1 'polypeptide(L)'
;METALRAGIAIYNAGDYHEAHDAWEDRWLDLPEGTDDERFLHGLIQFTAAVHHATERNWAGATGLADSASDYLDGLPGEYRGVDVAGVREYLAALDADPEWIERAPPLDLTHEGEAITPDDLAFAECAAAAAVYAEDGPYDEAVIEQAIEYARDDLDDGEETSPFVTFVMDFARDRTHQGIIYQRLSERIDRRQRRESDVDGLF
;
A
#
# COMPACT_ATOMS: atom_id res chain seq x y z
N MET A 1 -7.62 -6.44 7.20
CA MET A 1 -6.22 -6.88 7.36
C MET A 1 -5.68 -7.38 6.03
N GLU A 2 -6.30 -8.37 5.41
CA GLU A 2 -5.83 -8.89 4.11
C GLU A 2 -5.74 -7.83 3.00
N THR A 3 -6.78 -7.01 2.82
CA THR A 3 -6.77 -5.92 1.83
C THR A 3 -5.59 -4.95 2.01
N ALA A 4 -5.42 -4.46 3.25
CA ALA A 4 -4.29 -3.61 3.63
C ALA A 4 -2.93 -4.30 3.39
N LEU A 5 -2.82 -5.57 3.79
CA LEU A 5 -1.61 -6.36 3.62
C LEU A 5 -1.22 -6.47 2.14
N ARG A 6 -2.15 -6.91 1.28
CA ARG A 6 -1.94 -7.05 -0.17
C ARG A 6 -1.65 -5.71 -0.83
N ALA A 7 -2.32 -4.63 -0.42
CA ALA A 7 -2.06 -3.28 -0.94
C ALA A 7 -0.62 -2.84 -0.62
N GLY A 8 -0.19 -2.89 0.63
CA GLY A 8 1.18 -2.51 1.00
C GLY A 8 2.25 -3.38 0.35
N ILE A 9 2.01 -4.69 0.18
CA ILE A 9 2.92 -5.58 -0.57
C ILE A 9 3.05 -5.12 -2.02
N ALA A 10 1.94 -4.79 -2.68
CA ALA A 10 1.96 -4.34 -4.07
C ALA A 10 2.65 -2.99 -4.24
N ILE A 11 2.44 -2.05 -3.31
CA ILE A 11 3.12 -0.74 -3.28
C ILE A 11 4.63 -0.94 -3.11
N TYR A 12 5.03 -1.75 -2.13
CA TYR A 12 6.43 -2.09 -1.90
C TYR A 12 7.07 -2.75 -3.13
N ASN A 13 6.42 -3.75 -3.74
CA ASN A 13 6.93 -4.45 -4.92
C ASN A 13 6.96 -3.55 -6.18
N ALA A 14 6.20 -2.44 -6.19
CA ALA A 14 6.28 -1.43 -7.24
C ALA A 14 7.50 -0.49 -7.08
N GLY A 15 8.23 -0.60 -5.96
CA GLY A 15 9.41 0.21 -5.64
C GLY A 15 9.11 1.44 -4.78
N ASP A 16 7.85 1.62 -4.36
CA ASP A 16 7.39 2.72 -3.52
C ASP A 16 7.57 2.33 -2.04
N TYR A 17 8.83 2.11 -1.64
CA TYR A 17 9.20 1.56 -0.33
C TYR A 17 8.83 2.46 0.84
N HIS A 18 8.83 3.78 0.62
CA HIS A 18 8.42 4.74 1.63
C HIS A 18 6.91 4.61 1.84
N GLU A 19 6.11 4.76 0.80
CA GLU A 19 4.65 4.79 0.86
C GLU A 19 4.03 3.46 1.32
N ALA A 20 4.73 2.33 1.14
CA ALA A 20 4.19 1.01 1.47
C ALA A 20 3.73 0.84 2.92
N HIS A 21 4.35 1.56 3.88
CA HIS A 21 4.01 1.39 5.29
C HIS A 21 2.64 1.95 5.66
N ASP A 22 2.19 3.01 4.99
CA ASP A 22 0.92 3.69 5.28
C ASP A 22 -0.28 2.77 5.04
N ALA A 23 -0.15 1.84 4.09
CA ALA A 23 -1.15 0.80 3.85
C ALA A 23 -1.40 -0.08 5.08
N TRP A 24 -0.45 -0.18 6.01
CA TRP A 24 -0.51 -1.03 7.20
C TRP A 24 -0.65 -0.24 8.50
N GLU A 25 -0.32 1.06 8.53
CA GLU A 25 -0.20 1.87 9.74
C GLU A 25 -1.50 1.91 10.55
N ASP A 26 -2.61 2.30 9.92
CA ASP A 26 -3.93 2.33 10.56
C ASP A 26 -4.27 0.99 11.23
N ARG A 27 -4.03 -0.11 10.50
CA ARG A 27 -4.35 -1.45 11.01
C ARG A 27 -3.44 -1.82 12.18
N TRP A 28 -2.18 -1.43 12.13
CA TRP A 28 -1.20 -1.64 13.19
C TRP A 28 -1.55 -0.85 14.46
N LEU A 29 -1.89 0.44 14.34
CA LEU A 29 -2.28 1.29 15.47
C LEU A 29 -3.52 0.77 16.21
N ASP A 30 -4.41 0.06 15.51
CA ASP A 30 -5.60 -0.57 16.08
C ASP A 30 -5.34 -1.93 16.79
N LEU A 31 -4.12 -2.47 16.74
CA LEU A 31 -3.81 -3.76 17.34
C LEU A 31 -3.35 -3.62 18.80
N PRO A 32 -3.72 -4.58 19.67
CA PRO A 32 -3.14 -4.62 21.01
C PRO A 32 -1.64 -4.90 20.97
N GLU A 33 -0.87 -4.11 21.72
CA GLU A 33 0.58 -4.24 21.85
C GLU A 33 1.00 -5.68 22.22
N GLY A 34 2.04 -6.18 21.54
CA GLY A 34 2.65 -7.48 21.83
C GLY A 34 1.88 -8.69 21.28
N THR A 35 0.81 -8.47 20.52
CA THR A 35 0.17 -9.55 19.74
C THR A 35 1.01 -9.91 18.51
N ASP A 36 0.85 -11.13 18.01
CA ASP A 36 1.59 -11.58 16.81
C ASP A 36 1.28 -10.69 15.59
N ASP A 37 0.02 -10.26 15.44
CA ASP A 37 -0.36 -9.34 14.35
C ASP A 37 0.27 -7.95 14.51
N GLU A 38 0.35 -7.42 15.73
CA GLU A 38 0.96 -6.11 15.98
C GLU A 38 2.44 -6.16 15.63
N ARG A 39 3.16 -7.14 16.20
CA ARG A 39 4.58 -7.35 15.91
C ARG A 39 4.84 -7.62 14.44
N PHE A 40 3.97 -8.38 13.78
CA PHE A 40 4.09 -8.65 12.35
C PHE A 40 4.00 -7.37 11.52
N LEU A 41 2.96 -6.56 11.69
CA LEU A 41 2.81 -5.34 10.90
C LEU A 41 3.90 -4.32 11.26
N HIS A 42 4.26 -4.20 12.53
CA HIS A 42 5.35 -3.32 12.96
C HIS A 42 6.68 -3.73 12.31
N GLY A 43 6.99 -5.04 12.33
CA GLY A 43 8.19 -5.57 11.67
C GLY A 43 8.20 -5.33 10.16
N LEU A 44 7.07 -5.47 9.48
CA LEU A 44 6.96 -5.16 8.05
C LEU A 44 7.13 -3.66 7.77
N ILE A 45 6.51 -2.77 8.55
CA ILE A 45 6.68 -1.31 8.44
C ILE A 45 8.16 -0.92 8.61
N GLN A 46 8.84 -1.48 9.61
CA GLN A 46 10.27 -1.23 9.84
C GLN A 46 11.13 -1.80 8.71
N PHE A 47 10.75 -2.96 8.14
CA PHE A 47 11.42 -3.55 6.99
C PHE A 47 11.34 -2.66 5.75
N THR A 48 10.16 -2.14 5.40
CA THR A 48 10.01 -1.26 4.22
C THR A 48 10.76 0.06 4.41
N ALA A 49 10.74 0.61 5.63
CA ALA A 49 11.56 1.76 5.99
C ALA A 49 13.07 1.46 5.89
N ALA A 50 13.54 0.29 6.33
CA ALA A 50 14.95 -0.11 6.21
C ALA A 50 15.40 -0.16 4.74
N VAL A 51 14.56 -0.73 3.86
CA VAL A 51 14.81 -0.77 2.41
C VAL A 51 14.85 0.65 1.84
N HIS A 52 13.86 1.50 2.16
CA HIS A 52 13.84 2.89 1.72
C HIS A 52 15.14 3.64 2.11
N HIS A 53 15.52 3.57 3.39
CA HIS A 53 16.75 4.19 3.89
C HIS A 53 18.00 3.67 3.17
N ALA A 54 18.07 2.37 2.88
CA ALA A 54 19.18 1.80 2.12
C ALA A 54 19.22 2.34 0.68
N THR A 55 18.07 2.48 0.01
CA THR A 55 18.02 3.08 -1.35
C THR A 55 18.47 4.55 -1.38
N GLU A 56 18.26 5.28 -0.28
CA GLU A 56 18.73 6.67 -0.12
C GLU A 56 20.19 6.79 0.34
N ARG A 57 20.91 5.67 0.49
CA ARG A 57 22.27 5.60 1.07
C ARG A 57 22.35 6.07 2.52
N ASN A 58 21.24 6.00 3.25
CA ASN A 58 21.22 6.23 4.69
C ASN A 58 21.54 4.92 5.43
N TRP A 59 22.80 4.50 5.37
CA TRP A 59 23.27 3.21 5.89
C TRP A 59 23.00 3.01 7.38
N ALA A 60 23.26 4.04 8.19
CA ALA A 60 23.04 3.96 9.63
C ALA A 60 21.55 3.84 9.99
N GLY A 61 20.68 4.51 9.22
CA GLY A 61 19.23 4.34 9.36
C GLY A 61 18.77 2.96 8.92
N ALA A 62 19.27 2.48 7.78
CA ALA A 62 18.94 1.16 7.24
C ALA A 62 19.28 0.03 8.22
N THR A 63 20.50 0.01 8.78
CA THR A 63 20.90 -1.04 9.74
C THR A 63 20.12 -0.94 11.05
N GLY A 64 19.88 0.27 11.56
CA GLY A 64 19.09 0.45 12.79
C GLY A 64 17.63 0.00 12.64
N LEU A 65 17.01 0.29 11.49
CA LEU A 65 15.66 -0.19 11.17
C LEU A 65 15.66 -1.70 10.91
N ALA A 66 16.73 -2.25 10.33
CA ALA A 66 16.83 -3.69 10.09
C ALA A 66 16.92 -4.51 11.38
N ASP A 67 17.69 -4.03 12.36
CA ASP A 67 17.78 -4.60 13.71
C ASP A 67 16.40 -4.56 14.41
N SER A 68 15.76 -3.38 14.43
CA SER A 68 14.41 -3.17 14.98
C SER A 68 13.34 -4.07 14.32
N ALA A 69 13.32 -4.13 12.99
CA ALA A 69 12.41 -5.00 12.23
C ALA A 69 12.63 -6.47 12.60
N SER A 70 13.88 -6.90 12.75
CA SER A 70 14.24 -8.27 13.12
C SER A 70 13.73 -8.62 14.52
N ASP A 71 13.83 -7.71 15.48
CA ASP A 71 13.31 -7.88 16.84
C ASP A 71 11.79 -8.10 16.87
N TYR A 72 11.03 -7.33 16.06
CA TYR A 72 9.58 -7.50 15.96
C TYR A 72 9.19 -8.82 15.29
N LEU A 73 9.92 -9.24 14.26
CA LEU A 73 9.65 -10.49 13.54
C LEU A 73 10.18 -11.74 14.26
N ASP A 74 10.96 -11.57 15.33
CA ASP A 74 11.49 -12.69 16.11
C ASP A 74 10.37 -13.52 16.76
N GLY A 75 10.56 -14.84 16.73
CA GLY A 75 9.59 -15.79 17.26
C GLY A 75 8.32 -15.99 16.42
N LEU A 76 8.07 -15.17 15.39
CA LEU A 76 6.97 -15.42 14.45
C LEU A 76 7.28 -16.64 13.54
N PRO A 77 6.25 -17.40 13.09
CA PRO A 77 6.41 -18.49 12.13
C PRO A 77 7.12 -18.06 10.85
N GLY A 78 7.70 -19.02 10.13
CA GLY A 78 8.37 -18.78 8.84
C GLY A 78 7.46 -18.15 7.78
N GLU A 79 6.20 -18.55 7.80
CA GLU A 79 5.12 -17.95 7.03
C GLU A 79 4.05 -17.45 8.00
N TYR A 80 3.67 -16.19 7.89
CA TYR A 80 2.64 -15.59 8.75
C TYR A 80 1.72 -14.70 7.93
N ARG A 81 0.40 -14.89 8.07
CA ARG A 81 -0.62 -14.19 7.26
C ARG A 81 -0.37 -14.29 5.75
N GLY A 82 0.19 -15.42 5.28
CA GLY A 82 0.54 -15.65 3.88
C GLY A 82 1.87 -15.04 3.43
N VAL A 83 2.57 -14.28 4.28
CA VAL A 83 3.85 -13.64 3.94
C VAL A 83 5.04 -14.52 4.35
N ASP A 84 6.05 -14.60 3.49
CA ASP A 84 7.34 -15.25 3.77
C ASP A 84 8.20 -14.43 4.75
N VAL A 85 7.88 -14.51 6.03
CA VAL A 85 8.61 -13.84 7.12
C VAL A 85 10.01 -14.41 7.29
N ALA A 86 10.26 -15.67 6.92
CA ALA A 86 11.61 -16.23 6.90
C ALA A 86 12.49 -15.50 5.89
N GLY A 87 12.02 -15.33 4.65
CA GLY A 87 12.71 -14.57 3.62
C GLY A 87 12.97 -13.11 4.03
N VAL A 88 11.99 -12.45 4.65
CA VAL A 88 12.15 -11.08 5.19
C VAL A 88 13.28 -11.02 6.24
N ARG A 89 13.30 -11.96 7.20
CA ARG A 89 14.36 -12.02 8.22
C ARG A 89 15.74 -12.29 7.63
N GLU A 90 15.84 -13.16 6.63
CA GLU A 90 17.10 -13.42 5.92
C GLU A 90 17.61 -12.17 5.20
N TYR A 91 16.71 -11.42 4.56
CA TYR A 91 17.05 -10.15 3.91
C TYR A 91 17.50 -9.09 4.92
N LEU A 92 16.78 -8.94 6.03
CA LEU A 92 17.14 -8.00 7.10
C LEU A 92 18.54 -8.28 7.67
N ALA A 93 18.87 -9.55 7.92
CA ALA A 93 20.19 -9.94 8.39
C ALA A 93 21.30 -9.63 7.36
N ALA A 94 21.02 -9.78 6.07
CA ALA A 94 21.95 -9.41 5.02
C ALA A 94 22.14 -7.89 4.92
N LEU A 95 21.04 -7.13 5.04
CA LEU A 95 21.05 -5.67 4.99
C LEU A 95 21.79 -5.07 6.19
N ASP A 96 21.60 -5.62 7.40
CA ASP A 96 22.33 -5.18 8.60
C ASP A 96 23.84 -5.42 8.46
N ALA A 97 24.24 -6.58 7.92
CA ALA A 97 25.64 -6.93 7.74
C ALA A 97 26.36 -6.11 6.64
N ASP A 98 25.66 -5.75 5.57
CA ASP A 98 26.19 -5.04 4.41
C ASP A 98 25.11 -4.18 3.74
N PRO A 99 24.80 -2.97 4.27
CA PRO A 99 23.71 -2.14 3.75
C PRO A 99 23.95 -1.63 2.33
N GLU A 100 25.21 -1.57 1.88
CA GLU A 100 25.57 -1.24 0.49
C GLU A 100 25.25 -2.38 -0.50
N TRP A 101 24.81 -3.56 -0.03
CA TRP A 101 24.40 -4.68 -0.89
C TRP A 101 23.20 -4.33 -1.78
N ILE A 102 22.34 -3.40 -1.34
CA ILE A 102 21.20 -2.92 -2.13
C ILE A 102 21.61 -2.28 -3.47
N GLU A 103 22.86 -1.79 -3.59
CA GLU A 103 23.36 -1.26 -4.87
C GLU A 103 23.79 -2.37 -5.86
N ARG A 104 23.86 -3.62 -5.39
CA ARG A 104 24.38 -4.79 -6.12
C ARG A 104 23.31 -5.84 -6.42
N ALA A 105 22.16 -5.78 -5.77
CA ALA A 105 21.04 -6.68 -5.97
C ALA A 105 19.71 -5.92 -5.75
N PRO A 106 18.63 -6.31 -6.44
CA PRO A 106 17.32 -5.74 -6.17
C PRO A 106 16.86 -6.08 -4.74
N PRO A 107 16.01 -5.23 -4.14
CA PRO A 107 15.32 -5.58 -2.90
C PRO A 107 14.52 -6.88 -3.04
N LEU A 108 14.26 -7.55 -1.91
CA LEU A 108 13.44 -8.76 -1.86
C LEU A 108 12.01 -8.42 -2.28
N ASP A 109 11.45 -9.11 -3.28
CA ASP A 109 10.02 -9.05 -3.56
C ASP A 109 9.24 -9.73 -2.44
N LEU A 110 8.24 -9.04 -1.89
CA LEU A 110 7.33 -9.61 -0.91
C LEU A 110 6.29 -10.50 -1.60
N THR A 111 6.02 -11.66 -1.00
CA THR A 111 5.01 -12.61 -1.47
C THR A 111 3.82 -12.67 -0.52
N HIS A 112 2.65 -13.01 -1.06
CA HIS A 112 1.45 -13.37 -0.31
C HIS A 112 0.92 -14.70 -0.85
N GLU A 113 0.81 -15.72 0.01
CA GLU A 113 0.48 -17.10 -0.35
C GLU A 113 1.43 -17.70 -1.41
N GLY A 114 2.70 -17.29 -1.35
CA GLY A 114 3.75 -17.77 -2.25
C GLY A 114 3.79 -17.09 -3.62
N GLU A 115 2.92 -16.10 -3.86
CA GLU A 115 2.90 -15.32 -5.10
C GLU A 115 3.38 -13.90 -4.86
N ALA A 116 4.26 -13.40 -5.72
CA ALA A 116 4.64 -11.98 -5.71
C ALA A 116 3.45 -11.15 -6.22
N ILE A 117 3.00 -10.19 -5.41
CA ILE A 117 1.83 -9.37 -5.73
C ILE A 117 2.30 -8.07 -6.36
N THR A 118 1.76 -7.73 -7.53
CA THR A 118 1.95 -6.45 -8.20
C THR A 118 0.66 -5.64 -8.19
N PRO A 119 0.68 -4.33 -8.50
CA PRO A 119 -0.53 -3.52 -8.61
C PRO A 119 -1.58 -4.11 -9.59
N ASP A 120 -1.15 -4.81 -10.63
CA ASP A 120 -2.04 -5.44 -11.62
C ASP A 120 -2.83 -6.64 -11.05
N ASP A 121 -2.33 -7.25 -9.98
CA ASP A 121 -2.96 -8.41 -9.32
C ASP A 121 -4.00 -8.01 -8.25
N LEU A 122 -4.14 -6.72 -7.98
CA LEU A 122 -5.04 -6.19 -6.96
C LEU A 122 -6.50 -6.19 -7.45
N ALA A 123 -7.43 -6.61 -6.60
CA ALA A 123 -8.85 -6.37 -6.83
C ALA A 123 -9.22 -4.95 -6.37
N PHE A 124 -10.46 -4.55 -6.59
CA PHE A 124 -10.89 -3.17 -6.35
C PHE A 124 -10.64 -2.71 -4.90
N ALA A 125 -10.89 -3.57 -3.91
CA ALA A 125 -10.71 -3.21 -2.50
C ALA A 125 -9.23 -2.88 -2.19
N GLU A 126 -8.30 -3.66 -2.71
CA GLU A 126 -6.86 -3.43 -2.55
C GLU A 126 -6.39 -2.22 -3.37
N CYS A 127 -6.90 -2.06 -4.60
CA CYS A 127 -6.64 -0.85 -5.40
C CYS A 127 -7.14 0.41 -4.69
N ALA A 128 -8.30 0.37 -4.04
CA ALA A 128 -8.83 1.51 -3.29
C ALA A 128 -7.93 1.85 -2.09
N ALA A 129 -7.43 0.85 -1.37
CA ALA A 129 -6.46 1.06 -0.28
C ALA A 129 -5.15 1.67 -0.80
N ALA A 130 -4.59 1.14 -1.90
CA ALA A 130 -3.38 1.70 -2.50
C ALA A 130 -3.57 3.10 -3.09
N ALA A 131 -4.75 3.38 -3.67
CA ALA A 131 -5.09 4.71 -4.17
C ALA A 131 -5.14 5.75 -3.05
N ALA A 132 -5.66 5.39 -1.87
CA ALA A 132 -5.68 6.27 -0.71
C ALA A 132 -4.25 6.62 -0.25
N VAL A 133 -3.38 5.62 -0.09
CA VAL A 133 -1.96 5.82 0.26
C VAL A 133 -1.27 6.77 -0.74
N TYR A 134 -1.42 6.52 -2.04
CA TYR A 134 -0.82 7.39 -3.05
C TYR A 134 -1.42 8.80 -3.13
N ALA A 135 -2.64 9.00 -2.61
CA ALA A 135 -3.23 10.32 -2.53
C ALA A 135 -2.62 11.12 -1.38
N GLU A 136 -2.41 10.48 -0.24
CA GLU A 136 -1.82 11.05 0.98
C GLU A 136 -0.37 11.51 0.76
N ASP A 137 0.47 10.64 0.20
CA ASP A 137 1.88 10.97 -0.09
C ASP A 137 2.06 11.80 -1.37
N GLY A 138 0.99 11.95 -2.15
CA GLY A 138 1.02 12.58 -3.47
C GLY A 138 0.71 14.07 -3.47
N PRO A 139 0.82 14.75 -4.63
CA PRO A 139 0.39 16.14 -4.80
C PRO A 139 -1.12 16.26 -5.01
N TYR A 140 -1.92 15.32 -4.50
CA TYR A 140 -3.34 15.19 -4.78
C TYR A 140 -4.19 15.69 -3.61
N ASP A 141 -5.45 16.03 -3.87
CA ASP A 141 -6.43 16.25 -2.80
C ASP A 141 -6.99 14.89 -2.39
N GLU A 142 -6.64 14.43 -1.18
CA GLU A 142 -7.09 13.16 -0.62
C GLU A 142 -8.61 13.02 -0.69
N ALA A 143 -9.35 14.09 -0.39
CA ALA A 143 -10.82 14.08 -0.40
C ALA A 143 -11.42 13.76 -1.78
N VAL A 144 -10.71 14.11 -2.87
CA VAL A 144 -11.13 13.76 -4.23
C VAL A 144 -10.99 12.26 -4.47
N ILE A 145 -9.90 11.64 -4.00
CA ILE A 145 -9.67 10.21 -4.15
C ILE A 145 -10.59 9.41 -3.24
N GLU A 146 -10.78 9.84 -1.99
CA GLU A 146 -11.75 9.26 -1.06
C GLU A 146 -13.16 9.27 -1.65
N GLN A 147 -13.60 10.41 -2.19
CA GLN A 147 -14.92 10.53 -2.81
C GLN A 147 -15.04 9.65 -4.07
N ALA A 148 -13.97 9.53 -4.87
CA ALA A 148 -13.96 8.62 -6.02
C ALA A 148 -14.09 7.15 -5.59
N ILE A 149 -13.43 6.76 -4.50
CA ILE A 149 -13.51 5.41 -3.92
C ILE A 149 -14.93 5.15 -3.40
N GLU A 150 -15.55 6.11 -2.71
CA GLU A 150 -16.94 6.01 -2.24
C GLU A 150 -17.89 5.79 -3.42
N TYR A 151 -17.83 6.63 -4.45
CA TYR A 151 -18.65 6.47 -5.65
C TYR A 151 -18.41 5.16 -6.40
N ALA A 152 -17.16 4.68 -6.43
CA ALA A 152 -16.86 3.38 -7.02
C ALA A 152 -17.45 2.21 -6.20
N ARG A 153 -17.46 2.32 -4.86
CA ARG A 153 -18.10 1.32 -3.98
C ARG A 153 -19.62 1.31 -4.18
N ASP A 154 -20.26 2.48 -4.17
CA ASP A 154 -21.70 2.60 -4.41
C ASP A 154 -22.09 1.98 -5.76
N ASP A 155 -21.33 2.29 -6.81
CA ASP A 155 -21.60 1.75 -8.14
C ASP A 155 -21.45 0.22 -8.18
N LEU A 156 -20.46 -0.36 -7.47
CA LEU A 156 -20.31 -1.82 -7.37
C LEU A 156 -21.45 -2.47 -6.58
N ASP A 157 -21.90 -1.84 -5.49
CA ASP A 157 -23.02 -2.33 -4.68
C ASP A 157 -24.34 -2.30 -5.49
N ASP A 158 -24.48 -1.35 -6.41
CA ASP A 158 -25.59 -1.27 -7.38
C ASP A 158 -25.43 -2.21 -8.60
N GLY A 159 -24.29 -2.93 -8.70
CA GLY A 159 -24.00 -3.88 -9.79
C GLY A 159 -23.48 -3.24 -11.08
N GLU A 160 -23.05 -1.98 -11.05
CA GLU A 160 -22.46 -1.24 -12.16
C GLU A 160 -20.95 -1.51 -12.29
N GLU A 161 -20.58 -2.77 -12.56
CA GLU A 161 -19.16 -3.21 -12.66
C GLU A 161 -18.33 -2.45 -13.71
N THR A 162 -18.99 -1.87 -14.73
CA THR A 162 -18.34 -1.05 -15.77
C THR A 162 -18.24 0.44 -15.41
N SER A 163 -18.45 0.79 -14.13
CA SER A 163 -18.39 2.17 -13.68
C SER A 163 -17.03 2.81 -14.00
N PRO A 164 -17.03 4.03 -14.56
CA PRO A 164 -15.81 4.78 -14.73
C PRO A 164 -15.07 5.05 -13.41
N PHE A 165 -15.77 5.17 -12.27
CA PHE A 165 -15.10 5.40 -10.98
C PHE A 165 -14.28 4.19 -10.57
N VAL A 166 -14.83 2.97 -10.70
CA VAL A 166 -14.11 1.71 -10.46
C VAL A 166 -12.85 1.65 -11.32
N THR A 167 -12.99 1.87 -12.63
CA THR A 167 -11.84 1.85 -13.55
C THR A 167 -10.79 2.87 -13.17
N PHE A 168 -11.16 4.13 -12.94
CA PHE A 168 -10.17 5.17 -12.67
C PHE A 168 -9.50 5.05 -11.29
N VAL A 169 -10.19 4.53 -10.27
CA VAL A 169 -9.57 4.23 -8.98
C VAL A 169 -8.54 3.11 -9.14
N MET A 170 -8.87 2.05 -9.88
CA MET A 170 -7.91 0.97 -10.16
C MET A 170 -6.73 1.44 -11.02
N ASP A 171 -6.99 2.26 -12.05
CA ASP A 171 -5.93 2.85 -12.88
C ASP A 171 -5.02 3.76 -12.04
N PHE A 172 -5.58 4.54 -11.10
CA PHE A 172 -4.80 5.42 -10.23
C PHE A 172 -3.84 4.65 -9.33
N ALA A 173 -4.25 3.47 -8.84
CA ALA A 173 -3.41 2.58 -8.05
C ALA A 173 -2.34 1.84 -8.90
N ARG A 174 -2.60 1.60 -10.18
CA ARG A 174 -1.73 0.78 -11.05
C ARG A 174 -0.75 1.57 -11.91
N ASP A 175 -1.17 2.74 -12.40
CA ASP A 175 -0.39 3.53 -13.35
C ASP A 175 0.16 4.80 -12.71
N ARG A 176 1.24 4.63 -11.94
CA ARG A 176 2.02 5.71 -11.28
C ARG A 176 2.49 6.78 -12.27
N THR A 177 2.68 6.44 -13.55
CA THR A 177 3.18 7.38 -14.57
C THR A 177 2.10 8.37 -15.02
N HIS A 178 0.83 7.95 -15.01
CA HIS A 178 -0.29 8.76 -15.52
C HIS A 178 -1.27 9.22 -14.44
N GLN A 179 -0.93 9.05 -13.15
CA GLN A 179 -1.79 9.43 -12.02
C GLN A 179 -2.35 10.86 -12.11
N GLY A 180 -1.55 11.85 -12.54
CA GLY A 180 -2.05 13.22 -12.70
C GLY A 180 -3.18 13.37 -13.71
N ILE A 181 -3.15 12.62 -14.82
CA ILE A 181 -4.22 12.62 -15.83
C ILE A 181 -5.45 11.87 -15.30
N ILE A 182 -5.22 10.78 -14.56
CA ILE A 182 -6.30 9.97 -13.97
C ILE A 182 -7.03 10.79 -12.90
N TYR A 183 -6.28 11.44 -12.00
CA TYR A 183 -6.79 12.35 -10.97
C TYR A 183 -7.67 13.45 -11.60
N GLN A 184 -7.17 14.14 -12.63
CA GLN A 184 -7.96 15.17 -13.31
C GLN A 184 -9.31 14.61 -13.83
N ARG A 185 -9.29 13.42 -14.44
CA ARG A 185 -10.50 12.78 -14.95
C ARG A 185 -11.46 12.36 -13.83
N LEU A 186 -10.95 11.93 -12.68
CA LEU A 186 -11.74 11.64 -11.48
C LEU A 186 -12.42 12.90 -10.97
N SER A 187 -11.67 14.00 -10.76
CA SER A 187 -12.23 15.27 -10.29
C SER A 187 -13.37 15.77 -11.21
N GLU A 188 -13.15 15.78 -12.53
CA GLU A 188 -14.18 16.18 -13.50
C GLU A 188 -15.44 15.28 -13.47
N ARG A 189 -15.31 14.02 -13.05
CA ARG A 189 -16.44 13.09 -12.93
C ARG A 189 -17.21 13.29 -11.63
N ILE A 190 -16.49 13.48 -10.53
CA ILE A 190 -17.08 13.83 -9.23
C ILE A 190 -17.94 15.09 -9.38
N ASP A 191 -17.37 16.15 -9.94
CA ASP A 191 -18.07 17.41 -10.22
C ASP A 191 -19.38 17.20 -11.00
N ARG A 192 -19.37 16.30 -11.99
CA ARG A 192 -20.54 15.99 -12.81
C ARG A 192 -21.58 15.16 -12.05
N ARG A 193 -21.15 14.23 -11.19
CA ARG A 193 -22.06 13.41 -10.37
C ARG A 193 -22.73 14.26 -9.30
N GLN A 194 -21.95 15.04 -8.54
CA GLN A 194 -22.46 15.94 -7.51
C GLN A 194 -23.48 16.95 -8.05
N ARG A 195 -23.23 17.55 -9.23
CA ARG A 195 -24.22 18.44 -9.86
C ARG A 195 -25.53 17.74 -10.17
N ARG A 196 -25.48 16.51 -10.71
CA ARG A 196 -26.69 15.72 -11.01
C ARG A 196 -27.45 15.38 -9.72
N GLU A 197 -26.75 14.98 -8.67
CA GLU A 197 -27.36 14.67 -7.36
C GLU A 197 -28.02 15.93 -6.76
N SER A 198 -27.34 17.08 -6.79
CA SER A 198 -27.90 18.34 -6.30
C SER A 198 -29.11 18.84 -7.11
N ASP A 199 -29.12 18.60 -8.43
CA ASP A 199 -30.25 18.94 -9.30
C ASP A 199 -31.47 18.06 -8.98
N VAL A 200 -31.25 16.81 -8.58
CA VAL A 200 -32.32 15.88 -8.17
C VAL A 200 -32.89 16.29 -6.82
N ASP A 201 -32.04 16.63 -5.84
CA ASP A 201 -32.49 17.06 -4.51
C ASP A 201 -33.27 18.38 -4.55
N GLY A 202 -32.97 19.28 -5.51
CA GLY A 202 -33.70 20.53 -5.71
C GLY A 202 -35.08 20.39 -6.39
N LEU A 203 -35.46 19.18 -6.82
CA LEU A 203 -36.74 18.89 -7.50
C LEU A 203 -37.80 18.27 -6.57
N PHE A 204 -37.46 17.96 -5.32
CA PHE A 204 -38.36 17.39 -4.30
C PHE A 204 -38.58 18.36 -3.12
#